data_AF-A0A7H4MYW0-F1
#
_entry.id   AF-A0A7H4MYW0-F1
#
_cell.length_a   1.000
_cell.length_b   1.000
_cell.length_c   1.000
_cell.angle_alpha   90.00
_cell.angle_beta   90.00
_cell.angle_gamma   90.00
#
_symmetry.space_group_name_H-M   'P 1'
#
loop_
_entity.id
_entity.type
_entity.pdbx_description
1 polymer ?
#
loop_
_entity_poly.entity_id
_entity_poly.type
_entity_poly.pdbx_seq_one_letter_code
_entity_poly.pdbx_strand_id
1 'polypeptide(L)'
;MPHLNWQGLHCLSSLAWSSAQAAALRVAADPVPHAEILNYIKKIDPSLDLKIVELTSGVNANELLANGDVDANYFQHVPYLKDQEKALGKNLRRRGDRPY
;
A
#
# COMPACT_ATOMS: atom_id res chain seq x y z
N MET A 1 32.24 -57.91 -13.27
CA MET A 1 30.89 -58.41 -12.97
C MET A 1 30.49 -57.89 -11.59
N PRO A 2 29.25 -57.39 -11.44
CA PRO A 2 28.80 -56.25 -10.62
C PRO A 2 28.66 -56.63 -9.13
N HIS A 3 28.35 -55.80 -8.14
CA HIS A 3 27.28 -54.79 -8.06
C HIS A 3 27.51 -53.82 -6.88
N LEU A 4 27.65 -52.54 -7.20
CA LEU A 4 27.63 -51.41 -6.27
C LEU A 4 26.16 -51.08 -5.98
N ASN A 5 25.72 -51.21 -4.73
CA ASN A 5 24.36 -50.85 -4.32
C ASN A 5 24.34 -49.40 -3.79
N TRP A 6 23.96 -48.46 -4.65
CA TRP A 6 23.65 -47.08 -4.32
C TRP A 6 22.12 -46.90 -4.24
N GLN A 7 21.56 -47.13 -3.07
CA GLN A 7 20.24 -46.59 -2.69
C GLN A 7 20.57 -45.38 -1.80
N GLY A 8 20.45 -44.14 -2.23
CA GLY A 8 19.27 -43.56 -2.87
C GLY A 8 18.43 -42.80 -1.81
N LEU A 9 19.02 -41.87 -1.06
CA LEU A 9 18.25 -40.87 -0.32
C LEU A 9 18.18 -39.58 -1.15
N HIS A 10 17.15 -39.50 -1.99
CA HIS A 10 16.72 -38.23 -2.55
C HIS A 10 16.13 -37.40 -1.41
N CYS A 11 16.93 -36.47 -0.89
CA CYS A 11 16.41 -35.40 -0.05
C CYS A 11 15.51 -34.53 -0.94
N LEU A 12 14.22 -34.83 -0.97
CA LEU A 12 13.21 -33.94 -1.55
C LEU A 12 13.09 -32.73 -0.63
N SER A 13 13.93 -31.72 -0.88
CA SER A 13 13.81 -30.40 -0.30
C SER A 13 12.50 -29.77 -0.80
N SER A 14 11.42 -29.95 -0.05
CA SER A 14 10.18 -29.21 -0.25
C SER A 14 10.45 -27.73 0.04
N LEU A 15 10.50 -26.92 -1.02
CA LEU A 15 10.43 -25.46 -0.93
C LEU A 15 9.05 -25.11 -0.35
N ALA A 16 9.00 -24.83 0.95
CA ALA A 16 7.83 -24.24 1.56
C ALA A 16 7.66 -22.82 1.01
N TRP A 17 6.74 -22.63 0.06
CA TRP A 17 6.28 -21.31 -0.35
C TRP A 17 5.58 -20.67 0.85
N SER A 18 6.28 -19.77 1.55
CA SER A 18 5.63 -18.89 2.51
C SER A 18 4.82 -17.87 1.73
N SER A 19 3.50 -17.86 1.91
CA SER A 19 2.64 -16.79 1.39
C SER A 19 2.96 -15.51 2.17
N ALA A 20 3.61 -14.55 1.52
CA ALA A 20 3.78 -13.22 2.08
C ALA A 20 2.42 -12.52 2.13
N GLN A 21 1.87 -12.33 3.34
CA GLN A 21 0.69 -11.51 3.54
C GLN A 21 1.05 -10.07 3.16
N ALA A 22 0.29 -9.46 2.25
CA ALA A 22 0.47 -8.04 1.93
C ALA A 22 0.20 -7.19 3.17
N ALA A 23 1.02 -6.18 3.42
CA ALA A 23 0.80 -5.24 4.51
C ALA A 23 -0.41 -4.35 4.22
N ALA A 24 -1.07 -3.88 5.29
CA ALA A 24 -2.17 -2.93 5.21
C ALA A 24 -1.78 -1.67 4.41
N LEU A 25 -2.68 -1.22 3.52
CA LEU A 25 -2.53 0.04 2.81
C LEU A 25 -2.82 1.21 3.74
N ARG A 26 -1.81 2.04 4.02
CA ARG A 26 -1.93 3.22 4.89
C ARG A 26 -2.43 4.40 4.08
N VAL A 27 -3.59 4.95 4.45
CA VAL A 27 -4.23 6.05 3.71
C VAL A 27 -4.45 7.24 4.63
N ALA A 28 -3.80 8.37 4.32
CA ALA A 28 -4.09 9.64 4.98
C ALA A 28 -5.38 10.24 4.43
N ALA A 29 -6.33 10.63 5.28
CA ALA A 29 -7.61 11.19 4.85
C ALA A 29 -8.14 12.23 5.84
N ASP A 30 -8.86 13.25 5.36
CA ASP A 30 -9.60 14.12 6.28
C ASP A 30 -10.68 13.31 6.99
N PRO A 31 -10.98 13.60 8.28
CA PRO A 31 -11.98 12.87 9.03
C PRO A 31 -13.35 12.84 8.32
N VAL A 32 -13.77 13.98 7.77
CA VAL A 32 -15.04 14.11 7.03
C VAL A 32 -14.78 14.82 5.70
N PRO A 33 -15.34 14.33 4.57
CA PRO A 33 -16.08 13.07 4.42
C PRO A 33 -15.17 11.85 4.15
N HIS A 34 -13.86 12.04 3.98
CA HIS A 34 -12.99 11.07 3.32
C HIS A 34 -12.76 9.80 4.14
N ALA A 35 -12.44 9.93 5.43
CA ALA A 35 -12.25 8.78 6.32
C ALA A 35 -13.57 8.00 6.54
N GLU A 36 -14.71 8.69 6.61
CA GLU A 36 -16.03 8.04 6.70
C GLU A 36 -16.32 7.14 5.50
N ILE A 37 -16.02 7.62 4.28
CA ILE A 37 -16.17 6.84 3.05
C ILE A 37 -15.26 5.61 3.08
N LEU A 38 -13.99 5.76 3.47
CA LEU A 38 -13.05 4.65 3.56
C LEU A 38 -13.49 3.62 4.61
N ASN A 39 -14.00 4.08 5.76
CA ASN A 39 -14.56 3.21 6.80
C ASN A 39 -15.81 2.47 6.33
N TYR A 40 -16.66 3.10 5.51
CA TYR A 40 -17.78 2.42 4.87
C TYR A 40 -17.31 1.35 3.88
N ILE A 41 -16.29 1.64 3.06
CA ILE A 41 -15.67 0.67 2.14
C ILE A 41 -15.17 -0.56 2.88
N LYS A 42 -14.47 -0.38 4.02
CA LYS A 42 -14.01 -1.51 4.85
C LYS A 42 -15.14 -2.43 5.33
N LYS A 43 -16.35 -1.90 5.52
CA LYS A 43 -17.52 -2.70 5.94
C LYS A 43 -18.06 -3.56 4.80
N ILE A 44 -18.04 -3.05 3.58
CA ILE A 44 -18.57 -3.75 2.40
C ILE A 44 -17.53 -4.64 1.71
N ASP A 45 -16.24 -4.35 1.88
CA ASP A 45 -15.12 -5.16 1.43
C ASP A 45 -14.07 -5.35 2.55
N PRO A 46 -14.29 -6.33 3.45
CA PRO A 46 -13.37 -6.62 4.55
C PRO A 46 -12.03 -7.23 4.09
N SER A 47 -11.94 -7.65 2.82
CA SER A 47 -10.68 -8.19 2.27
C SER A 47 -9.65 -7.08 2.02
N LEU A 48 -10.11 -5.83 1.95
CA LEU A 48 -9.27 -4.66 1.80
C LEU A 48 -8.65 -4.27 3.15
N ASP A 49 -7.38 -4.62 3.34
CA ASP A 49 -6.62 -4.24 4.53
C ASP A 49 -6.23 -2.76 4.48
N LEU A 50 -7.13 -1.88 4.95
CA LEU A 50 -6.90 -0.44 5.03
C LEU A 50 -6.56 0.01 6.47
N LYS A 51 -5.45 0.74 6.60
CA LYS A 51 -5.13 1.53 7.78
C LYS A 51 -5.37 3.01 7.47
N ILE A 52 -6.48 3.54 7.97
CA ILE A 52 -6.83 4.96 7.78
C ILE A 52 -6.09 5.79 8.82
N VAL A 53 -5.39 6.82 8.36
CA VAL A 53 -4.70 7.82 9.19
C VAL A 53 -5.47 9.13 9.02
N GLU A 54 -6.25 9.48 10.03
CA GLU A 54 -7.02 10.73 10.01
C GLU A 54 -6.09 11.94 10.14
N LEU A 55 -6.28 12.91 9.25
CA LEU A 55 -5.49 14.13 9.23
C LEU A 55 -5.92 15.07 10.37
N THR A 56 -4.93 15.55 11.12
CA THR A 56 -5.11 16.62 12.10
C THR A 56 -4.79 17.97 11.47
N SER A 57 -5.31 19.06 12.04
CA SER A 57 -5.04 20.42 11.55
C SER A 57 -3.55 20.71 11.43
N GLY A 58 -3.14 21.27 10.30
CA GLY A 58 -1.74 21.63 10.02
C GLY A 58 -0.85 20.50 9.48
N VAL A 59 -1.36 19.28 9.37
CA VAL A 59 -0.60 18.16 8.76
C VAL A 59 -0.73 18.20 7.25
N ASN A 60 0.40 18.20 6.55
CA ASN A 60 0.43 18.10 5.09
C ASN A 60 0.47 16.64 4.63
N ALA A 61 -0.65 16.12 4.13
CA ALA A 61 -0.75 14.74 3.68
C ALA A 61 0.13 14.41 2.46
N ASN A 62 0.57 15.40 1.68
CA ASN A 62 1.50 15.19 0.56
C ASN A 62 2.95 15.03 1.04
N GLU A 63 3.32 15.66 2.16
CA GLU A 63 4.61 15.41 2.81
C GLU A 63 4.66 14.02 3.43
N LEU A 64 3.59 13.60 4.11
CA LEU A 64 3.47 12.23 4.64
C LEU A 64 3.62 11.19 3.53
N LEU A 65 2.99 11.42 2.37
CA LEU A 65 3.12 10.54 1.21
C LEU A 65 4.54 10.56 0.63
N ALA A 66 5.15 11.76 0.50
CA ALA A 66 6.50 11.90 -0.04
C ALA A 66 7.59 11.29 0.86
N ASN A 67 7.35 11.25 2.18
CA ASN A 67 8.24 10.66 3.18
C ASN A 67 8.02 9.15 3.36
N GLY A 68 6.93 8.60 2.82
CA GLY A 68 6.57 7.18 2.96
C GLY A 68 5.89 6.83 4.30
N ASP A 69 5.43 7.83 5.04
CA ASP A 69 4.66 7.65 6.28
C ASP A 69 3.28 7.05 5.99
N VAL A 70 2.76 7.31 4.79
CA VAL A 70 1.54 6.70 4.23
C VAL A 70 1.78 6.27 2.78
N ASP A 71 0.95 5.35 2.29
CA ASP A 71 1.06 4.77 0.95
C ASP A 71 0.17 5.50 -0.07
N ALA A 72 -0.85 6.19 0.42
CA ALA A 72 -1.75 7.05 -0.35
C ALA A 72 -2.36 8.15 0.53
N ASN A 73 -2.96 9.15 -0.11
CA ASN A 73 -3.82 10.11 0.56
C ASN A 73 -5.14 10.31 -0.21
N TYR A 74 -6.22 10.63 0.51
CA TYR A 74 -7.55 10.93 -0.01
C TYR A 74 -8.13 12.13 0.73
N PHE A 75 -7.86 13.32 0.20
CA PHE A 75 -8.27 14.60 0.79
C PHE A 75 -8.33 15.76 -0.23
N GLN A 76 -7.64 15.63 -1.36
CA GLN A 76 -7.34 16.73 -2.27
C GLN A 76 -7.96 16.56 -3.66
N HIS A 77 -8.19 17.70 -4.30
CA HIS A 77 -8.40 17.87 -5.74
C HIS A 77 -7.10 18.11 -6.53
N VAL A 78 -7.22 18.06 -7.87
CA VAL A 78 -6.08 18.10 -8.82
C VAL A 78 -5.28 19.41 -8.80
N PRO A 79 -5.90 20.61 -8.78
CA PRO A 79 -5.12 21.85 -8.77
C PRO A 79 -4.17 21.93 -7.58
N TYR A 80 -4.68 21.60 -6.39
CA TYR A 80 -3.87 21.57 -5.17
C TYR A 80 -2.72 20.56 -5.23
N LEU A 81 -2.94 19.37 -5.82
CA LEU A 81 -1.86 18.40 -6.02
C LEU A 81 -0.71 19.02 -6.83
N LYS A 82 -1.01 19.70 -7.94
CA LYS A 82 0.00 20.34 -8.80
C LYS A 82 0.76 21.44 -8.06
N ASP A 83 0.08 22.23 -7.25
CA ASP A 83 0.71 23.27 -6.45
C ASP A 83 1.65 22.65 -5.40
N GLN A 84 1.25 21.53 -4.79
CA GLN A 84 2.03 20.80 -3.81
C GLN A 84 3.24 20.09 -4.43
N GLU A 85 3.10 19.50 -5.62
CA GLU A 85 4.25 18.96 -6.38
C GLU A 85 5.30 20.02 -6.65
N LYS A 86 4.87 21.22 -7.05
CA LYS A 86 5.75 22.37 -7.28
C LYS A 86 6.41 22.84 -5.99
N ALA A 87 5.67 22.93 -4.89
CA ALA A 87 6.18 23.38 -3.60
C ALA A 87 7.19 22.39 -2.98
N LEU A 88 6.93 21.09 -3.09
CA LEU A 88 7.77 20.04 -2.50
C LEU A 88 8.92 19.60 -3.42
N GLY A 89 8.87 19.94 -4.71
CA GLY A 89 9.82 19.43 -5.71
C GLY A 89 9.70 17.91 -5.88
N LYS A 90 8.48 17.36 -5.74
CA LYS A 90 8.18 15.92 -5.81
C LYS A 90 7.22 15.64 -6.96
N ASN A 91 7.29 14.43 -7.52
CA ASN A 91 6.34 13.94 -8.51
C ASN A 91 5.32 13.03 -7.82
N LEU A 92 4.20 13.60 -7.41
CA LEU A 92 3.11 12.91 -6.73
C LEU A 92 2.05 12.56 -7.76
N ARG A 93 1.72 11.27 -7.89
CA ARG A 93 0.83 10.81 -8.98
C ARG A 93 -0.56 10.54 -8.45
N ARG A 94 -1.60 10.99 -9.19
CA ARG A 94 -2.95 10.49 -8.96
C ARG A 94 -3.00 9.02 -9.36
N ARG A 95 -3.76 8.21 -8.61
CA ARG A 95 -3.94 6.79 -8.94
C ARG A 95 -4.50 6.60 -10.36
N GLY A 96 -5.38 7.49 -10.82
CA GLY A 96 -5.98 7.43 -12.16
C GLY A 96 -5.07 7.79 -13.33
N ASP A 97 -3.85 8.29 -13.09
CA ASP A 97 -2.90 8.65 -14.15
C ASP A 97 -1.99 7.46 -14.55
N ARG A 98 -2.23 6.25 -14.02
CA ARG A 98 -1.54 5.03 -14.46
C ARG A 98 -2.29 4.41 -15.66
N PRO A 99 -1.59 4.01 -16.73
CA PRO A 99 -2.18 3.15 -17.75
C PRO A 99 -2.53 1.79 -17.11
N TYR A 100 -3.69 1.25 -17.47
CA TYR A 100 -4.14 -0.10 -17.10
C TYR A 100 -3.66 -1.12 -18.14
#